data_AF-A0A7Z9IWR6-F1
#
_entry.id   AF-A0A7Z9IWR6-F1
#
_cell.length_a   1.000
_cell.length_b   1.000
_cell.length_c   1.000
_cell.angle_alpha   90.00
_cell.angle_beta   90.00
_cell.angle_gamma   90.00
#
_symmetry.space_group_name_H-M   'P 1'
#
loop_
_entity.id
_entity.type
_entity.pdbx_description
1 polymer ?
#
loop_
_entity_poly.entity_id
_entity_poly.type
_entity_poly.pdbx_seq_one_letter_code
_entity_poly.pdbx_strand_id
1 'polypeptide(L)'
;MGTVTQASGFWKNSDLSNKINSISVIGLGYVGLPTAAMIANHGYQVIGVDVDPIVVAAITRGETPFVEPDLDKLVRSAVSSGNLKAAFKPEPADVFIISVPTPFKNGNIPDLSYIETAVKTLAPVLS
;
A
#
# COMPACT_ATOMS: atom_id res chain seq x y z
N MET A 1 -32.86 29.04 -9.34
CA MET A 1 -32.76 27.63 -8.91
C MET A 1 -32.15 26.85 -10.07
N GLY A 2 -30.81 26.77 -10.12
CA GLY A 2 -30.08 26.16 -11.23
C GLY A 2 -29.79 24.69 -10.96
N THR A 3 -30.19 23.82 -11.87
CA THR A 3 -29.88 22.39 -11.90
C THR A 3 -28.40 22.17 -12.21
N VAL A 4 -27.71 21.37 -11.40
CA VAL A 4 -26.34 20.91 -11.70
C VAL A 4 -26.43 19.82 -12.78
N THR A 5 -25.91 20.14 -13.96
CA THR A 5 -25.75 19.21 -15.08
C THR A 5 -24.69 18.17 -14.73
N GLN A 6 -25.04 16.87 -14.77
CA GLN A 6 -24.08 15.77 -14.62
C GLN A 6 -23.02 15.83 -15.73
N ALA A 7 -21.76 15.62 -15.36
CA ALA A 7 -20.66 15.46 -16.31
C ALA A 7 -20.85 14.16 -17.10
N SER A 8 -21.18 14.28 -18.37
CA SER A 8 -21.21 13.19 -19.34
C SER A 8 -19.79 12.89 -19.82
N GLY A 9 -19.17 11.79 -19.35
CA GLY A 9 -17.87 11.35 -19.87
C GLY A 9 -17.35 10.07 -19.24
N PHE A 10 -17.17 9.03 -20.07
CA PHE A 10 -16.39 7.79 -19.92
C PHE A 10 -16.65 6.84 -18.74
N TRP A 11 -17.00 7.32 -17.55
CA TRP A 11 -17.21 6.49 -16.36
C TRP A 11 -18.69 6.11 -16.24
N LYS A 12 -19.16 5.21 -17.11
CA LYS A 12 -20.39 4.48 -16.80
C LYS A 12 -20.07 3.52 -15.67
N ASN A 13 -20.71 3.72 -14.52
CA ASN A 13 -20.72 2.81 -13.38
C ASN A 13 -21.15 1.42 -13.85
N SER A 14 -20.19 0.58 -14.25
CA SER A 14 -20.35 -0.86 -14.24
C SER A 14 -20.38 -1.26 -12.77
N ASP A 15 -21.50 -1.81 -12.33
CA ASP A 15 -21.72 -2.40 -11.01
C ASP A 15 -20.42 -2.90 -10.34
N LEU A 16 -19.90 -2.11 -9.39
CA LEU A 16 -18.74 -2.41 -8.54
C LEU A 16 -19.20 -3.05 -7.21
N SER A 17 -20.14 -3.99 -7.27
CA SER A 17 -20.54 -4.76 -6.08
C SER A 17 -19.41 -5.63 -5.49
N ASN A 18 -18.26 -5.73 -6.17
CA ASN A 18 -16.99 -6.07 -5.50
C ASN A 18 -16.50 -4.87 -4.69
N LYS A 19 -17.00 -4.80 -3.46
CA LYS A 19 -16.55 -3.83 -2.46
C LYS A 19 -15.08 -4.14 -2.13
N ILE A 20 -14.16 -3.28 -2.59
CA ILE A 20 -12.75 -3.32 -2.18
C ILE A 20 -12.71 -3.10 -0.66
N ASN A 21 -12.37 -4.15 0.08
CA ASN A 21 -12.29 -4.14 1.53
C ASN A 21 -10.84 -4.24 2.01
N SER A 22 -9.99 -4.98 1.28
CA SER A 22 -8.60 -5.22 1.66
C SER A 22 -7.60 -4.81 0.58
N ILE A 23 -6.52 -4.16 1.02
CA ILE A 23 -5.45 -3.65 0.15
C ILE A 23 -4.11 -4.11 0.72
N SER A 24 -3.26 -4.70 -0.11
CA SER A 24 -1.92 -5.12 0.27
C SER A 24 -0.89 -4.21 -0.37
N VAL A 25 -0.01 -3.61 0.44
CA VAL A 25 1.05 -2.69 -0.03
C VAL A 25 2.41 -3.35 0.18
N ILE A 26 3.11 -3.64 -0.92
CA ILE A 26 4.38 -4.39 -0.93
C ILE A 26 5.56 -3.42 -1.01
N GLY A 27 6.40 -3.43 0.02
CA GLY A 27 7.46 -2.45 0.25
C GLY A 27 6.96 -1.27 1.05
N LEU A 28 7.49 -1.06 2.25
CA LEU A 28 7.09 -0.03 3.21
C LEU A 28 8.19 1.02 3.42
N GLY A 29 8.88 1.35 2.33
CA GLY A 29 9.79 2.49 2.26
C GLY A 29 9.07 3.83 2.08
N TYR A 30 9.82 4.83 1.62
CA TYR A 30 9.35 6.22 1.46
C TYR A 30 8.06 6.40 0.64
N VAL A 31 7.78 5.51 -0.32
CA VAL A 31 6.54 5.60 -1.12
C VAL A 31 5.44 4.74 -0.52
N GLY A 32 5.76 3.50 -0.15
CA GLY A 32 4.76 2.52 0.28
C GLY A 32 4.17 2.79 1.65
N LEU A 33 4.98 3.19 2.65
CA LEU A 33 4.47 3.42 4.01
C LEU A 33 3.49 4.61 4.09
N PRO A 34 3.79 5.81 3.52
CA PRO A 34 2.80 6.89 3.48
C PRO A 34 1.54 6.49 2.72
N THR A 35 1.66 5.77 1.61
CA THR A 35 0.52 5.26 0.83
C THR A 35 -0.35 4.34 1.68
N ALA A 36 0.25 3.36 2.36
CA ALA A 36 -0.44 2.42 3.23
C ALA A 36 -1.16 3.14 4.39
N ALA A 37 -0.46 4.06 5.06
CA ALA A 37 -1.01 4.82 6.18
C ALA A 37 -2.17 5.72 5.75
N MET A 38 -2.07 6.40 4.60
CA MET A 38 -3.17 7.21 4.08
C MET A 38 -4.40 6.34 3.79
N ILE A 39 -4.23 5.23 3.07
CA ILE A 39 -5.34 4.33 2.71
C ILE A 39 -6.03 3.79 3.98
N ALA A 40 -5.25 3.35 4.97
CA ALA A 40 -5.78 2.85 6.24
C ALA A 40 -6.54 3.92 7.03
N ASN A 41 -6.05 5.17 7.05
CA ASN A 41 -6.74 6.30 7.68
C ASN A 41 -8.04 6.69 6.95
N HIS A 42 -8.26 6.26 5.71
CA HIS A 42 -9.53 6.40 4.99
C HIS A 42 -10.50 5.23 5.21
N GLY A 43 -10.18 4.29 6.10
CA GLY A 43 -11.11 3.24 6.55
C GLY A 43 -10.96 1.89 5.85
N TYR A 44 -9.97 1.71 4.97
CA TYR A 44 -9.69 0.44 4.32
C TYR A 44 -8.80 -0.45 5.18
N GLN A 45 -8.96 -1.78 5.06
CA GLN A 45 -8.03 -2.73 5.68
C GLN A 45 -6.76 -2.80 4.83
N VAL A 46 -5.62 -2.51 5.44
CA VAL A 46 -4.32 -2.46 4.78
C VAL A 46 -3.35 -3.44 5.41
N ILE A 47 -2.77 -4.28 4.56
CA ILE A 47 -1.70 -5.20 4.90
C ILE A 47 -0.42 -4.61 4.30
N GLY A 48 0.40 -3.98 5.13
CA GLY A 48 1.73 -3.54 4.74
C GLY A 48 2.69 -4.73 4.78
N VAL A 49 3.38 -5.01 3.68
CA VAL A 49 4.35 -6.11 3.59
C VAL A 49 5.74 -5.57 3.37
N ASP A 50 6.68 -5.95 4.22
CA ASP A 50 8.10 -5.67 4.01
C ASP A 50 8.95 -6.88 4.44
N VAL A 51 10.13 -7.03 3.83
CA VAL A 51 11.08 -8.10 4.15
C VAL A 51 11.99 -7.72 5.32
N ASP A 52 12.13 -6.42 5.61
CA ASP A 52 12.99 -5.94 6.67
C ASP A 52 12.30 -6.04 8.05
N PRO A 53 12.85 -6.84 8.99
CA PRO A 53 12.28 -6.99 10.33
C PRO A 53 12.26 -5.69 11.14
N ILE A 54 13.16 -4.74 10.88
CA ILE A 54 13.17 -3.44 11.55
C ILE A 54 11.94 -2.64 11.11
N VAL A 55 11.66 -2.62 9.80
CA VAL A 55 10.50 -1.93 9.22
C VAL A 55 9.20 -2.53 9.75
N VAL A 56 9.06 -3.86 9.70
CA VAL A 56 7.86 -4.55 10.20
C VAL A 56 7.66 -4.30 11.69
N ALA A 57 8.72 -4.39 12.50
CA ALA A 57 8.62 -4.18 13.94
C ALA A 57 8.26 -2.74 14.32
N ALA A 58 8.84 -1.73 13.65
CA ALA A 58 8.51 -0.32 13.87
C ALA A 58 7.05 -0.04 13.54
N ILE A 59 6.58 -0.46 12.36
CA ILE A 59 5.21 -0.19 11.93
C ILE A 59 4.21 -0.95 12.80
N THR A 60 4.52 -2.16 13.25
CA THR A 60 3.68 -2.90 14.21
C THR A 60 3.47 -2.13 15.52
N ARG A 61 4.42 -1.27 15.93
CA ARG A 61 4.29 -0.39 17.10
C ARG A 61 3.67 0.98 16.78
N GLY A 62 3.29 1.23 15.53
CA GLY A 62 2.81 2.55 15.09
C GLY A 62 3.92 3.60 14.98
N GLU A 63 5.15 3.16 14.70
CA GLU A 63 6.35 3.99 14.55
C GLU A 63 6.82 3.99 13.08
N THR A 64 7.54 5.03 12.66
CA THR A 64 8.21 5.05 11.36
C THR A 64 9.66 4.54 11.48
N PRO A 65 10.18 3.81 10.46
CA PRO A 65 11.57 3.35 10.46
C PRO A 65 12.56 4.39 9.86
N PHE A 66 12.06 5.55 9.44
CA PHE A 66 12.85 6.64 8.84
C PHE A 66 12.20 8.00 9.13
N VAL A 67 12.95 9.08 8.97
CA VAL A 67 12.47 10.44 9.24
C VAL A 67 11.76 11.00 8.01
N GLU A 68 10.47 11.26 8.14
CA GLU A 68 9.65 12.01 7.19
C GLU A 68 8.69 12.91 7.99
N PRO A 69 8.66 14.23 7.75
CA PRO A 69 7.79 15.14 8.50
C PRO A 69 6.32 14.68 8.52
N ASP A 70 5.72 14.69 9.72
CA ASP A 70 4.32 14.34 9.98
C ASP A 70 3.89 12.89 9.69
N LEU A 71 4.74 12.04 9.11
CA LEU A 71 4.41 10.64 8.82
C LEU A 71 4.13 9.82 10.08
N ASP A 72 4.86 10.08 11.18
CA ASP A 72 4.67 9.40 12.46
C ASP A 72 3.23 9.45 12.96
N LYS A 73 2.56 10.60 12.81
CA LYS A 73 1.17 10.79 13.24
C LYS A 73 0.23 9.95 12.38
N LEU A 74 0.46 9.92 11.07
CA LEU A 74 -0.35 9.15 10.12
C LEU A 74 -0.22 7.64 10.37
N VAL A 75 1.01 7.14 10.54
CA VAL A 75 1.27 5.72 10.82
C VAL A 75 0.67 5.32 12.16
N ARG A 76 0.91 6.11 13.21
CA ARG A 76 0.33 5.85 14.54
C ARG A 76 -1.19 5.79 14.50
N SER A 77 -1.84 6.73 13.82
CA SER A 77 -3.30 6.75 13.64
C SER A 77 -3.80 5.51 12.90
N ALA A 78 -3.15 5.14 11.79
CA ALA A 78 -3.51 4.00 10.96
C ALA A 78 -3.39 2.65 11.70
N VAL A 79 -2.35 2.50 12.51
CA VAL A 79 -2.14 1.28 13.31
C VAL A 79 -3.11 1.26 14.51
N SER A 80 -3.30 2.39 15.18
CA SER A 80 -4.21 2.49 16.33
C SER A 80 -5.68 2.28 15.96
N SER A 81 -6.08 2.60 14.72
CA SER A 81 -7.42 2.30 14.22
C SER A 81 -7.63 0.80 13.90
N GLY A 82 -6.56 0.01 13.88
CA GLY A 82 -6.59 -1.40 13.48
C GLY A 82 -6.65 -1.62 11.96
N ASN A 83 -6.60 -0.55 11.17
CA ASN A 83 -6.70 -0.63 9.72
C ASN A 83 -5.36 -0.88 9.02
N LEU A 84 -4.22 -0.63 9.67
CA LEU A 84 -2.91 -0.97 9.15
C LEU A 84 -2.25 -2.03 10.03
N LYS A 85 -1.88 -3.17 9.43
CA LYS A 85 -0.96 -4.15 10.02
C LYS A 85 0.27 -4.34 9.14
N ALA A 86 1.42 -4.57 9.75
CA ALA A 86 2.64 -4.96 9.05
C ALA A 86 2.82 -6.48 9.07
N ALA A 87 3.34 -7.05 7.98
CA ALA A 87 3.58 -8.48 7.81
C ALA A 87 4.84 -8.74 6.99
N PHE A 88 5.41 -9.94 7.14
CA PHE A 88 6.57 -10.39 6.36
C PHE A 88 6.20 -11.01 5.01
N LYS A 89 4.94 -11.45 4.87
CA LYS A 89 4.45 -12.15 3.69
C LYS A 89 3.10 -11.56 3.27
N PRO A 90 2.81 -11.48 1.98
CA PRO A 90 1.49 -11.12 1.50
C PRO A 90 0.44 -12.12 1.93
N GLU A 91 -0.77 -11.61 2.17
CA GLU A 91 -1.99 -12.39 2.33
C GLU A 91 -2.94 -12.03 1.17
N PRO A 92 -4.00 -12.81 0.90
CA PRO A 92 -5.01 -12.46 -0.11
C PRO A 92 -5.62 -11.08 0.13
N ALA A 93 -5.76 -10.30 -0.93
CA ALA A 93 -6.33 -8.95 -0.90
C ALA A 93 -7.06 -8.64 -2.22
N ASP A 94 -8.00 -7.70 -2.18
CA ASP A 94 -8.73 -7.25 -3.38
C ASP A 94 -7.84 -6.42 -4.32
N VAL A 95 -6.87 -5.70 -3.75
CA VAL A 95 -5.92 -4.84 -4.47
C VAL A 95 -4.51 -5.06 -3.94
N PHE A 96 -3.54 -5.12 -4.86
CA PHE A 96 -2.11 -5.17 -4.53
C PHE A 96 -1.39 -3.95 -5.11
N ILE A 97 -0.65 -3.23 -4.27
CA ILE A 97 0.18 -2.07 -4.65
C ILE A 97 1.64 -2.46 -4.46
N ILE A 98 2.43 -2.48 -5.53
CA ILE A 98 3.86 -2.79 -5.46
C ILE A 98 4.67 -1.48 -5.44
N SER A 99 5.43 -1.28 -4.37
CA SER A 99 6.26 -0.10 -4.11
C SER A 99 7.67 -0.50 -3.63
N VAL A 100 8.21 -1.59 -4.20
CA VAL A 100 9.58 -2.05 -3.93
C VAL A 100 10.61 -1.21 -4.68
N PRO A 101 11.86 -1.13 -4.20
CA PRO A 101 12.88 -0.30 -4.83
C PRO A 101 13.24 -0.82 -6.24
N THR A 102 13.58 0.11 -7.13
CA THR A 102 14.15 -0.18 -8.46
C THR A 102 15.47 0.56 -8.63
N PRO A 103 16.51 0.20 -7.87
CA PRO A 103 17.79 0.90 -7.92
C PRO A 103 18.40 0.78 -9.31
N PHE A 104 19.19 1.76 -9.74
CA PHE A 104 19.87 1.68 -11.03
C PHE A 104 21.07 0.72 -10.97
N LYS A 105 21.17 -0.16 -11.96
CA LYS A 105 22.40 -0.86 -12.36
C LYS A 105 23.31 0.10 -13.14
N ASN A 106 24.49 -0.40 -13.52
CA ASN A 106 25.40 0.29 -14.42
C ASN A 106 24.65 0.82 -15.66
N GLY A 107 24.90 2.09 -16.00
CA GLY A 107 24.29 2.72 -17.18
C GLY A 107 22.84 3.21 -16.99
N ASN A 108 22.41 3.50 -15.76
CA ASN A 108 21.06 4.02 -15.44
C ASN A 108 19.92 3.07 -15.85
N ILE A 109 20.18 1.76 -15.87
CA ILE A 109 19.17 0.75 -16.16
C ILE A 109 18.53 0.33 -14.82
N PRO A 110 17.22 0.42 -14.64
CA PRO A 110 16.59 0.01 -13.38
C PRO A 110 16.74 -1.49 -13.14
N ASP A 111 17.06 -1.87 -11.91
CA ASP A 111 17.04 -3.26 -11.46
C ASP A 111 15.61 -3.70 -11.17
N LEU A 112 15.05 -4.49 -12.09
CA LEU A 112 13.70 -5.03 -11.97
C LEU A 112 13.61 -6.30 -11.12
N SER A 113 14.73 -6.84 -10.61
CA SER A 113 14.74 -8.07 -9.83
C SER A 113 13.86 -8.01 -8.58
N TYR A 114 13.72 -6.82 -7.99
CA TYR A 114 12.84 -6.56 -6.85
C TYR A 114 11.36 -6.67 -7.23
N ILE A 115 10.97 -6.12 -8.38
CA ILE A 115 9.61 -6.23 -8.91
C ILE A 115 9.28 -7.69 -9.24
N GLU A 116 10.19 -8.39 -9.92
CA GLU A 116 10.02 -9.80 -10.23
C GLU A 116 9.85 -10.66 -8.97
N THR A 117 10.66 -10.39 -7.95
CA THR A 117 10.56 -11.07 -6.65
C THR A 117 9.21 -10.78 -6.00
N ALA A 118 8.80 -9.51 -5.94
CA ALA A 118 7.52 -9.12 -5.36
C ALA A 118 6.34 -9.82 -6.06
N VAL A 119 6.32 -9.84 -7.39
CA VAL A 119 5.28 -10.53 -8.17
C VAL A 119 5.28 -12.04 -7.92
N LYS A 120 6.45 -12.69 -7.83
CA LYS A 120 6.56 -14.12 -7.50
C LYS A 120 6.04 -14.42 -6.09
N THR A 121 6.28 -13.54 -5.13
CA THR A 121 5.74 -13.68 -3.77
C THR A 121 4.23 -13.45 -3.70
N LEU A 122 3.69 -12.59 -4.57
CA LEU A 122 2.26 -12.33 -4.67
C LEU A 122 1.48 -13.43 -5.39
N ALA A 123 2.07 -14.07 -6.40
CA ALA A 123 1.38 -15.04 -7.26
C ALA A 123 0.57 -16.11 -6.50
N PRO A 124 1.02 -16.69 -5.36
CA PRO A 124 0.25 -17.68 -4.62
C PRO A 124 -0.99 -17.15 -3.90
N VAL A 125 -1.14 -15.83 -3.74
CA VAL A 125 -2.25 -15.19 -3.00
C VAL A 125 -3.21 -14.41 -3.91
N LEU A 126 -3.01 -14.47 -5.22
CA LEU A 126 -3.96 -13.93 -6.20
C LEU A 126 -5.17 -14.86 -6.29
N SER A 127 -6.37 -14.27 -6.20
CA SER A 127 -7.67 -14.96 -6.30
C SER A 127 -8.18 -15.06 -7.73
#